data_AF-A0A7Y5ICG1-F1
#
_entry.id   AF-A0A7Y5ICG1-F1
#
_cell.length_a   1.000
_cell.length_b   1.000
_cell.length_c   1.000
_cell.angle_alpha   90.00
_cell.angle_beta   90.00
_cell.angle_gamma   90.00
#
_symmetry.space_group_name_H-M   'P 1'
#
loop_
_entity.id
_entity.type
_entity.pdbx_description
1 polymer ?
#
loop_
_entity_poly.entity_id
_entity_poly.type
_entity_poly.pdbx_seq_one_letter_code
_entity_poly.pdbx_strand_id
1 'polypeptide(L)'
;MIALKDTVRFKRFTPEIIFILPIIVDVWNKFAVETVPVITSANDSSHGANSYHYSDYALDLRSKNLSEQQKDQILAELKKRLAGRNYDVLLEKRGTDNEHYHIEFNARKK
;
A
#
# COMPACT_ATOMS: atom_id res chain seq x y z
N MET A 1 -1.64 -14.38 -2.02
CA MET A 1 -0.38 -14.32 -1.25
C MET A 1 0.14 -12.90 -1.28
N ILE A 2 0.76 -12.40 -0.21
CA ILE A 2 1.47 -11.11 -0.20
C ILE A 2 2.91 -11.35 0.22
N ALA A 3 3.85 -10.71 -0.45
CA ALA A 3 5.27 -10.82 -0.16
C ALA A 3 5.79 -9.57 0.57
N LEU A 4 6.92 -9.72 1.25
CA LEU A 4 7.60 -8.66 1.99
C LEU A 4 9.02 -8.54 1.47
N LYS A 5 9.50 -7.31 1.26
CA LYS A 5 10.93 -7.07 1.09
C LYS A 5 11.63 -7.33 2.42
N ASP A 6 12.82 -7.95 2.40
CA ASP A 6 13.56 -8.41 3.59
C ASP A 6 13.81 -7.33 4.65
N THR A 7 13.87 -6.07 4.24
CA THR A 7 14.13 -4.93 5.11
C THR A 7 12.88 -4.38 5.81
N VAL A 8 11.69 -4.83 5.41
CA VAL A 8 10.43 -4.30 5.96
C VAL A 8 10.30 -4.68 7.42
N ARG A 9 9.89 -3.73 8.25
CA ARG A 9 9.62 -3.98 9.68
C ARG A 9 8.25 -3.45 10.05
N PHE A 10 7.47 -4.33 10.68
CA PHE A 10 6.25 -3.94 11.38
C PHE A 10 6.60 -3.83 12.86
N LYS A 11 6.24 -2.71 13.49
CA LYS A 11 6.28 -2.65 14.95
C LYS A 11 5.01 -3.28 15.52
N ARG A 12 3.87 -3.04 14.86
CA ARG A 12 2.57 -3.66 15.17
C ARG A 12 1.78 -3.94 13.90
N PHE A 13 0.87 -4.91 13.98
CA PHE A 13 -0.19 -5.08 13.02
C PHE A 13 -1.46 -4.47 13.60
N THR A 14 -1.80 -3.27 13.16
CA THR A 14 -3.05 -2.60 13.55
C THR A 14 -4.25 -3.28 12.88
N PRO A 15 -5.45 -3.26 13.47
CA PRO A 15 -6.66 -3.79 12.84
C PRO A 15 -6.89 -3.21 11.43
N GLU A 16 -6.55 -1.93 11.24
CA GLU A 16 -6.66 -1.19 9.99
C GLU A 16 -5.72 -1.76 8.93
N ILE A 17 -4.45 -2.00 9.28
CA ILE A 17 -3.52 -2.66 8.36
C ILE A 17 -3.94 -4.09 8.06
N ILE A 18 -4.36 -4.86 9.06
CA ILE A 18 -4.84 -6.25 8.85
C ILE A 18 -6.03 -6.28 7.90
N PHE A 19 -6.96 -5.32 8.05
CA PHE A 19 -8.18 -5.22 7.24
C PHE A 19 -7.88 -5.05 5.74
N ILE A 20 -6.84 -4.31 5.37
CA ILE A 20 -6.53 -4.04 3.95
C ILE A 20 -5.74 -5.16 3.27
N LEU A 21 -5.03 -6.03 4.00
CA LEU A 21 -4.23 -7.11 3.41
C LEU A 21 -5.02 -8.04 2.46
N PRO A 22 -6.19 -8.60 2.83
CA PRO A 22 -6.95 -9.45 1.91
C PRO A 22 -7.46 -8.65 0.71
N ILE A 23 -7.80 -7.36 0.89
CA ILE A 23 -8.24 -6.49 -0.21
C ILE A 23 -7.11 -6.31 -1.22
N ILE A 24 -5.89 -6.04 -0.77
CA ILE A 24 -4.71 -5.88 -1.64
C ILE A 24 -4.50 -7.14 -2.47
N VAL A 25 -4.54 -8.31 -1.83
CA VAL A 25 -4.36 -9.60 -2.51
C VAL A 25 -5.44 -9.81 -3.57
N ASP A 26 -6.71 -9.56 -3.25
CA ASP A 26 -7.83 -9.68 -4.19
C ASP A 26 -7.70 -8.74 -5.39
N VAL A 27 -7.29 -7.50 -5.16
CA VAL A 27 -7.10 -6.52 -6.23
C VAL A 27 -5.95 -6.95 -7.16
N TRP A 28 -4.84 -7.44 -6.60
CA TRP A 28 -3.75 -8.00 -7.40
C TRP A 28 -4.19 -9.22 -8.21
N ASN A 29 -4.93 -10.15 -7.60
CA ASN A 29 -5.48 -11.32 -8.29
C ASN A 29 -6.45 -10.94 -9.42
N LYS A 30 -7.03 -9.74 -9.40
CA LYS A 30 -7.95 -9.27 -10.44
C LYS A 30 -7.22 -8.61 -11.62
N PHE A 31 -6.14 -7.87 -11.37
CA PHE A 31 -5.52 -7.01 -12.39
C PHE A 31 -4.05 -7.33 -12.70
N ALA A 32 -3.37 -8.10 -11.87
CA ALA A 32 -1.93 -8.38 -12.00
C ALA A 32 -1.59 -9.84 -11.61
N VAL A 33 -2.37 -10.80 -12.15
CA VAL A 33 -2.32 -12.24 -11.85
C VAL A 33 -0.94 -12.90 -11.98
N GLU A 34 -0.07 -12.36 -12.83
CA GLU A 34 1.29 -12.87 -13.05
C GLU A 34 2.27 -12.44 -11.95
N THR A 35 1.83 -11.59 -11.02
CA THR A 35 2.65 -11.01 -9.96
C THR A 35 1.98 -11.17 -8.60
N VAL A 36 2.75 -10.97 -7.54
CA VAL A 36 2.23 -10.86 -6.18
C VAL A 36 2.41 -9.43 -5.67
N PRO A 37 1.50 -8.92 -4.83
CA PRO A 37 1.74 -7.66 -4.13
C PRO A 37 2.97 -7.81 -3.23
N VAL A 38 3.85 -6.82 -3.26
CA VAL A 38 5.08 -6.81 -2.45
C VAL A 38 5.06 -5.56 -1.57
N ILE A 39 5.01 -5.73 -0.25
CA ILE A 39 5.19 -4.64 0.71
C ILE A 39 6.67 -4.24 0.70
N THR A 40 6.93 -2.96 0.47
CA THR A 40 8.29 -2.39 0.39
C THR A 40 8.65 -1.51 1.57
N SER A 41 7.66 -0.98 2.31
CA SER A 41 7.85 -0.27 3.59
C SER A 41 6.63 -0.43 4.50
N ALA A 42 6.86 -0.48 5.81
CA ALA A 42 5.86 -0.38 6.88
C ALA A 42 6.33 0.61 7.97
N ASN A 43 6.61 0.19 9.21
CA ASN A 43 7.19 1.05 10.25
C ASN A 43 8.72 0.93 10.26
N ASP A 44 9.30 1.14 9.09
CA ASP A 44 10.73 1.12 8.86
C ASP A 44 11.13 2.36 8.06
N SER A 45 12.37 2.41 7.59
CA SER A 45 12.87 3.47 6.72
C SER A 45 12.70 4.89 7.29
N SER A 46 13.06 5.91 6.50
CA SER A 46 12.89 7.32 6.86
C SER A 46 11.73 7.91 6.06
N HIS A 47 10.72 8.39 6.77
CA HIS A 47 9.54 9.05 6.23
C HIS A 47 9.45 10.51 6.70
N GLY A 48 8.56 11.30 6.10
CA GLY A 48 8.29 12.67 6.54
C GLY A 48 7.86 12.74 8.02
N ALA A 49 8.14 13.85 8.70
CA ALA A 49 8.01 13.99 10.17
C ALA A 49 6.64 13.61 10.76
N ASN A 50 5.56 13.66 9.96
CA ASN A 50 4.19 13.34 10.37
C ASN A 50 3.62 12.10 9.68
N SER A 51 4.46 11.27 9.07
CA SER A 51 4.02 10.09 8.34
C SER A 51 3.37 9.05 9.25
N TYR A 52 2.29 8.44 8.76
CA TYR A 52 1.58 7.37 9.46
C TYR A 52 2.34 6.04 9.49
N HIS A 53 3.42 5.89 8.70
CA HIS A 53 4.34 4.76 8.79
C HIS A 53 4.89 4.60 10.21
N TYR A 54 5.31 5.70 10.86
CA TYR A 54 5.83 5.69 12.22
C TYR A 54 4.81 5.25 13.28
N SER A 55 3.52 5.25 12.93
CA SER A 55 2.42 4.85 13.81
C SER A 55 1.77 3.51 13.43
N ASP A 56 2.37 2.73 12.52
CA ASP A 56 1.84 1.45 12.03
C ASP A 56 0.50 1.56 11.26
N TYR A 57 0.23 2.72 10.64
CA TYR A 57 -1.00 2.99 9.89
C TYR A 57 -0.79 3.21 8.39
N ALA A 58 0.41 2.96 7.87
CA ALA A 58 0.70 3.07 6.44
C ALA A 58 1.53 1.91 5.91
N LEU A 59 1.34 1.60 4.62
CA LEU A 59 2.11 0.62 3.86
C LEU A 59 2.44 1.15 2.48
N ASP A 60 3.64 0.80 2.02
CA ASP A 60 4.05 0.99 0.64
C ASP A 60 4.07 -0.34 -0.09
N LEU A 61 3.46 -0.40 -1.28
CA LEU A 61 3.45 -1.56 -2.16
C LEU A 61 4.20 -1.27 -3.46
N ARG A 62 5.02 -2.22 -3.90
CA ARG A 62 5.72 -2.12 -5.19
C ARG A 62 4.73 -1.99 -6.36
N SER A 63 4.99 -1.06 -7.26
CA SER A 63 4.25 -0.89 -8.52
C SER A 63 5.11 -0.99 -9.78
N LYS A 64 6.44 -0.85 -9.65
CA LYS A 64 7.36 -0.74 -10.81
C LYS A 64 7.38 -1.93 -11.78
N ASN A 65 6.89 -3.10 -11.35
CA ASN A 65 6.79 -4.31 -12.17
C ASN A 65 5.42 -4.48 -12.85
N LEU A 66 4.57 -3.46 -12.77
CA LEU A 66 3.24 -3.44 -13.36
C LEU A 66 3.24 -2.54 -14.60
N SER A 67 2.40 -2.84 -15.59
CA SER A 67 2.15 -1.93 -16.70
C SER A 67 1.37 -0.70 -16.25
N GLU A 68 1.43 0.42 -16.98
CA GLU A 68 0.68 1.63 -16.63
C GLU A 68 -0.83 1.39 -16.51
N GLN A 69 -1.40 0.54 -17.38
CA GLN A 69 -2.81 0.16 -17.31
C GLN A 69 -3.13 -0.60 -16.01
N GLN A 70 -2.30 -1.60 -15.65
CA GLN A 70 -2.46 -2.31 -14.38
C GLN A 70 -2.35 -1.34 -13.22
N LYS A 71 -1.42 -0.37 -13.32
CA LYS A 71 -1.20 0.59 -12.25
C LYS A 71 -2.46 1.40 -11.94
N ASP A 72 -3.08 1.92 -12.99
CA ASP A 72 -4.28 2.75 -12.90
C ASP A 72 -5.50 1.92 -12.47
N GLN A 73 -5.64 0.67 -12.94
CA GLN A 73 -6.73 -0.23 -12.53
C GLN A 73 -6.65 -0.62 -11.05
N ILE A 74 -5.47 -0.97 -10.57
CA ILE A 74 -5.23 -1.31 -9.16
C ILE A 74 -5.48 -0.08 -8.27
N LEU A 75 -4.97 1.09 -8.66
CA LEU A 75 -5.21 2.33 -7.92
C LEU A 75 -6.70 2.64 -7.79
N ALA A 76 -7.43 2.55 -8.91
CA ALA A 76 -8.86 2.84 -8.96
C ALA A 76 -9.67 1.85 -8.11
N GLU A 77 -9.36 0.55 -8.17
CA GLU A 77 -10.09 -0.47 -7.40
C GLU A 77 -9.78 -0.38 -5.90
N LEU A 78 -8.52 -0.13 -5.50
CA LEU A 78 -8.16 0.09 -4.10
C LEU A 78 -8.91 1.30 -3.53
N LYS A 79 -8.86 2.45 -4.25
CA LYS A 79 -9.63 3.65 -3.88
C LYS A 79 -11.12 3.36 -3.75
N LYS A 80 -11.70 2.61 -4.70
CA LYS A 80 -13.12 2.24 -4.67
C LYS A 80 -13.47 1.38 -3.46
N ARG A 81 -12.66 0.35 -3.15
CA ARG A 81 -12.94 -0.58 -2.02
C ARG A 81 -12.73 0.05 -0.65
N LEU A 82 -11.84 1.04 -0.57
CA LEU A 82 -11.52 1.74 0.68
C LEU A 82 -12.24 3.09 0.83
N ALA A 83 -13.02 3.51 -0.17
CA ALA A 83 -13.81 4.73 -0.14
C ALA A 83 -14.71 4.78 1.10
N GLY A 84 -14.71 5.93 1.80
CA GLY A 84 -15.52 6.15 3.00
C GLY A 84 -15.01 5.46 4.27
N ARG A 85 -13.82 4.82 4.24
CA ARG A 85 -13.25 4.07 5.39
C ARG A 85 -12.04 4.74 6.03
N ASN A 86 -11.85 6.06 5.82
CA ASN A 86 -10.70 6.84 6.31
C ASN A 86 -9.32 6.37 5.80
N TYR A 87 -9.27 5.73 4.63
CA TYR A 87 -8.01 5.44 3.96
C TYR A 87 -7.75 6.43 2.84
N ASP A 88 -6.50 6.81 2.69
CA ASP A 88 -5.97 7.52 1.54
C ASP A 88 -5.07 6.55 0.76
N VAL A 89 -5.23 6.51 -0.57
CA VAL A 89 -4.47 5.63 -1.46
C VAL A 89 -3.87 6.48 -2.58
N LEU A 90 -2.56 6.46 -2.73
CA LEU A 90 -1.82 7.24 -3.72
C LEU A 90 -0.85 6.33 -4.49
N LEU A 91 -0.57 6.69 -5.73
CA LEU A 91 0.57 6.16 -6.48
C LEU A 91 1.66 7.22 -6.43
N GLU A 92 2.65 7.03 -5.57
CA GLU A 92 3.71 7.99 -5.35
C GLU A 92 4.90 7.73 -6.26
N LYS A 93 5.62 8.82 -6.59
CA LYS A 93 6.88 8.78 -7.35
C LYS A 93 6.79 8.01 -8.68
N ARG A 94 5.63 8.13 -9.37
CA ARG A 94 5.35 7.52 -10.69
C ARG A 94 6.50 7.75 -11.67
N GLY A 95 6.99 6.69 -12.30
CA GLY A 95 8.09 6.71 -13.27
C GLY A 95 9.50 6.78 -12.68
N THR A 96 9.67 6.66 -11.36
CA THR A 96 11.00 6.62 -10.71
C THR A 96 11.32 5.26 -10.10
N ASP A 97 12.57 5.03 -9.69
CA ASP A 97 12.99 3.80 -9.01
C ASP A 97 12.26 3.54 -7.67
N ASN A 98 11.76 4.61 -7.04
CA ASN A 98 11.02 4.55 -5.79
C ASN A 98 9.52 4.63 -6.00
N GLU A 99 9.00 4.25 -7.17
CA GLU A 99 7.56 4.18 -7.41
C GLU A 99 6.89 3.11 -6.54
N HIS A 100 5.83 3.50 -5.83
CA HIS A 100 5.04 2.61 -4.99
C HIS A 100 3.61 3.13 -4.80
N TYR A 101 2.69 2.23 -4.47
CA TYR A 101 1.42 2.62 -3.89
C TYR A 101 1.61 2.89 -2.41
N HIS A 102 1.21 4.08 -1.97
CA HIS A 102 1.11 4.43 -0.58
C HIS A 102 -0.35 4.26 -0.14
N ILE A 103 -0.59 3.44 0.89
CA ILE A 103 -1.90 3.27 1.51
C ILE A 103 -1.76 3.63 2.98
N GLU A 104 -2.51 4.62 3.44
CA GLU A 104 -2.53 5.02 4.83
C GLU A 104 -3.95 5.10 5.40
N PHE A 105 -4.09 4.74 6.67
CA PHE A 105 -5.27 5.01 7.46
C PHE A 105 -5.09 6.34 8.19
N ASN A 106 -5.97 7.30 7.93
CA ASN A 106 -5.91 8.62 8.53
C ASN A 106 -6.46 8.58 9.96
N ALA A 107 -5.63 8.13 10.90
CA ALA A 107 -6.00 7.98 12.31
C ALA A 107 -6.34 9.31 13.02
N ARG A 108 -6.06 10.46 12.38
CA ARG A 108 -6.35 11.80 12.92
C ARG A 108 -7.67 12.40 12.44
N LYS A 109 -8.36 11.81 11.48
CA LYS A 109 -9.72 12.26 11.09
C LYS A 109 -10.72 11.89 12.19
N LYS A 110 -11.15 12.89 12.95
CA LYS A 110 -12.40 12.90 13.73
C LYS A 110 -13.36 13.87 13.08
#